data_AF-A0A960HXZ9-F1
#
_entry.id   AF-A0A960HXZ9-F1
#
_cell.length_a   1.000
_cell.length_b   1.000
_cell.length_c   1.000
_cell.angle_alpha   90.00
_cell.angle_beta   90.00
_cell.angle_gamma   90.00
#
_symmetry.space_group_name_H-M   'P 1'
#
loop_
_entity.id
_entity.type
_entity.pdbx_description
1 polymer ?
#
loop_
_entity_poly.entity_id
_entity_poly.type
_entity_poly.pdbx_seq_one_letter_code
_entity_poly.pdbx_strand_id
1 'polypeptide(L)'
;MALVDFTKKIHKHCKDDLEPGEQVVASTFGQPPGAIRQQVARGFGGAVGVLASNALASNRDSDDDNPGDGIMLNIPAGKAVLGLSDRRLLVFGHSSLSGRPKGLNASIPLDQITSLDAEMGKATGTLVITFVDGTTTSFDVAKTAGPGAFADKFTELTGR
;
A
#
# COMPACT_ATOMS: atom_id res chain seq x y z
N MET A 1 -8.89 20.05 -3.05
CA MET A 1 -8.80 18.86 -3.92
C MET A 1 -9.40 17.69 -3.16
N ALA A 2 -10.39 16.99 -3.70
CA ALA A 2 -11.03 15.87 -3.00
C ALA A 2 -10.04 14.69 -2.89
N LEU A 3 -9.98 14.04 -1.73
CA LEU A 3 -9.22 12.82 -1.55
C LEU A 3 -9.88 11.68 -2.31
N VAL A 4 -9.06 10.83 -2.91
CA VAL A 4 -9.51 9.60 -3.57
C VAL A 4 -9.75 8.56 -2.48
N ASP A 5 -11.03 8.32 -2.19
CA ASP A 5 -11.47 7.31 -1.25
C ASP A 5 -12.03 6.08 -2.00
N PHE A 6 -11.42 4.92 -1.74
CA PHE A 6 -11.83 3.63 -2.30
C PHE A 6 -12.79 2.86 -1.41
N THR A 7 -13.14 3.33 -0.21
CA THR A 7 -14.01 2.63 0.76
C THR A 7 -15.33 2.20 0.12
N LYS A 8 -16.02 3.11 -0.57
CA LYS A 8 -17.26 2.81 -1.30
C LYS A 8 -17.06 1.80 -2.43
N LYS A 9 -15.91 1.80 -3.09
CA LYS A 9 -15.58 0.85 -4.16
C LYS A 9 -15.30 -0.54 -3.58
N ILE A 10 -14.62 -0.63 -2.45
CA ILE A 10 -14.38 -1.89 -1.74
C ILE A 10 -15.71 -2.50 -1.33
N HIS A 11 -16.57 -1.76 -0.63
CA HIS A 11 -17.92 -2.23 -0.26
C HIS A 11 -18.79 -2.62 -1.44
N LYS A 12 -18.60 -2.02 -2.62
CA LYS A 12 -19.38 -2.35 -3.82
C LYS A 12 -18.86 -3.57 -4.57
N HIS A 13 -17.54 -3.74 -4.65
CA HIS A 13 -16.89 -4.69 -5.56
C HIS A 13 -16.18 -5.85 -4.87
N CYS A 14 -15.93 -5.72 -3.58
CA CYS A 14 -15.20 -6.68 -2.75
C CYS A 14 -16.01 -7.03 -1.47
N LYS A 15 -17.34 -6.85 -1.49
CA LYS A 15 -18.20 -7.16 -0.33
C LYS A 15 -18.09 -8.62 0.12
N ASP A 16 -17.85 -9.53 -0.83
CA ASP A 16 -17.79 -10.96 -0.57
C ASP A 16 -16.46 -11.35 0.10
N ASP A 17 -15.47 -10.45 0.09
CA ASP A 17 -14.20 -10.58 0.80
C ASP A 17 -14.29 -10.03 2.25
N LEU A 18 -15.37 -9.32 2.58
CA LEU A 18 -15.61 -8.77 3.93
C LEU A 18 -16.33 -9.79 4.79
N GLU A 19 -15.93 -9.85 6.06
CA GLU A 19 -16.64 -10.64 7.05
C GLU A 19 -18.02 -10.01 7.36
N PRO A 20 -19.00 -10.81 7.80
CA PRO A 20 -20.30 -10.29 8.24
C PRO A 20 -20.14 -9.18 9.30
N GLY A 21 -20.68 -8.00 8.97
CA GLY A 21 -20.63 -6.82 9.82
C GLY A 21 -19.30 -6.05 9.82
N GLU A 22 -18.28 -6.50 9.08
CA GLU A 22 -17.01 -5.79 8.93
C GLU A 22 -17.21 -4.46 8.18
N GLN A 23 -16.58 -3.39 8.68
CA GLN A 23 -16.68 -2.06 8.09
C GLN A 23 -15.30 -1.55 7.71
N VAL A 24 -15.10 -1.29 6.42
CA VAL A 24 -13.93 -0.52 5.95
C VAL A 24 -14.12 0.93 6.35
N VAL A 25 -13.23 1.44 7.20
CA VAL A 25 -13.30 2.79 7.79
C VAL A 25 -12.35 3.79 7.11
N ALA A 26 -11.30 3.30 6.46
CA ALA A 26 -10.40 4.12 5.66
C ALA A 26 -9.85 3.32 4.49
N SER A 27 -9.41 4.01 3.45
CA SER A 27 -8.70 3.38 2.34
C SER A 27 -7.66 4.31 1.74
N THR A 28 -6.66 3.71 1.12
CA THR A 28 -5.66 4.42 0.33
C THR A 28 -5.23 3.58 -0.87
N PHE A 29 -4.40 4.16 -1.73
CA PHE A 29 -3.93 3.52 -2.95
C PHE A 29 -2.40 3.55 -3.01
N GLY A 30 -1.83 2.35 -2.97
CA GLY A 30 -0.39 2.12 -3.02
C GLY A 30 0.07 1.65 -4.39
N GLN A 31 1.26 2.08 -4.77
CA GLN A 31 2.00 1.56 -5.90
C GLN A 31 3.31 0.94 -5.43
N PRO A 32 3.93 0.05 -6.23
CA PRO A 32 5.24 -0.49 -5.87
C PRO A 32 6.26 0.64 -5.68
N PRO A 33 7.22 0.50 -4.74
CA PRO A 33 8.27 1.50 -4.55
C PRO A 33 8.99 1.86 -5.85
N GLY A 34 9.16 3.15 -6.10
CA GLY A 34 9.80 3.67 -7.31
C GLY A 34 8.92 3.68 -8.56
N ALA A 35 7.68 3.17 -8.50
CA ALA A 35 6.75 3.22 -9.63
C ALA A 35 6.41 4.67 -10.02
N ILE A 36 6.27 5.58 -9.05
CA ILE A 36 5.96 6.97 -9.36
C ILE A 36 7.19 7.69 -9.94
N ARG A 37 8.39 7.40 -9.43
CA ARG A 37 9.64 7.91 -10.02
C ARG A 37 9.83 7.44 -11.45
N GLN A 38 9.49 6.18 -11.75
CA GLN A 38 9.50 5.66 -13.13
C GLN A 38 8.45 6.33 -14.02
N GLN A 39 7.27 6.68 -13.49
CA GLN A 39 6.25 7.41 -14.26
C GLN A 39 6.69 8.85 -14.58
N VAL A 40 7.35 9.53 -13.65
CA VAL A 40 7.94 10.87 -13.88
C VAL A 40 9.13 10.78 -14.84
N ALA A 41 10.00 9.79 -14.68
CA ALA A 41 11.16 9.55 -15.55
C ALA A 41 10.75 9.11 -16.97
N ARG A 42 9.59 8.47 -17.14
CA ARG A 42 9.02 8.10 -18.45
C ARG A 42 8.20 9.22 -19.12
N GLY A 43 8.18 10.40 -18.52
CA GLY A 43 7.87 11.64 -19.20
C GLY A 43 6.41 11.84 -19.60
N PHE A 44 5.86 12.93 -19.09
CA PHE A 44 4.93 13.79 -19.83
C PHE A 44 5.63 14.45 -21.04
N GLY A 45 6.35 13.66 -21.85
CA GLY A 45 7.17 14.14 -22.96
C GLY A 45 8.32 13.19 -23.32
N GLY A 46 8.24 12.58 -24.50
CA GLY A 46 9.39 12.06 -25.22
C GLY A 46 9.57 10.54 -25.18
N ALA A 47 9.24 9.90 -26.30
CA ALA A 47 9.79 8.60 -26.63
C ALA A 47 11.33 8.68 -26.73
N VAL A 48 12.00 7.63 -26.25
CA VAL A 48 13.38 7.15 -26.52
C VAL A 48 14.11 6.85 -25.21
N GLY A 49 14.53 5.58 -25.05
CA GLY A 49 15.52 5.20 -24.05
C GLY A 49 15.30 3.81 -23.45
N VAL A 50 15.65 2.76 -24.20
CA VAL A 50 15.93 1.44 -23.64
C VAL A 50 17.07 1.58 -22.63
N LEU A 51 16.86 1.13 -21.38
CA LEU A 51 17.79 0.27 -20.65
C LEU A 51 17.06 -0.33 -19.44
N ALA A 52 16.95 -1.65 -19.47
CA ALA A 52 16.47 -2.47 -18.39
C ALA A 52 17.51 -2.50 -17.25
N SER A 53 17.01 -2.64 -16.02
CA SER A 53 17.58 -3.44 -14.92
C SER A 53 19.10 -3.42 -14.72
N ASN A 54 19.56 -2.59 -13.78
CA ASN A 54 20.62 -2.87 -12.78
C ASN A 54 21.09 -1.55 -12.15
N ALA A 55 20.32 -0.99 -11.21
CA ALA A 55 20.81 0.07 -10.33
C ALA A 55 19.80 0.37 -9.21
N LEU A 56 19.55 -0.60 -8.34
CA LEU A 56 19.12 -0.42 -6.94
C LEU A 56 19.49 -1.71 -6.17
N ALA A 57 20.73 -2.13 -6.39
CA ALA A 57 21.46 -3.10 -5.60
C ALA A 57 22.80 -2.45 -5.30
N SER A 58 22.82 -1.52 -4.35
CA SER A 58 24.01 -0.98 -3.68
C SER A 58 23.52 -0.09 -2.54
N ASN A 59 23.94 -0.40 -1.31
CA ASN A 59 23.58 0.19 -0.02
C ASN A 59 22.35 -0.39 0.70
N ARG A 60 22.23 -1.73 0.73
CA ARG A 60 21.86 -2.38 1.99
C ARG A 60 23.14 -2.94 2.58
N ASP A 61 23.71 -2.16 3.49
CA ASP A 61 24.68 -2.67 4.44
C ASP A 61 24.00 -3.77 5.26
N SER A 62 24.77 -4.82 5.50
CA SER A 62 24.34 -6.11 5.97
C SER A 62 23.69 -6.03 7.35
N ASP A 63 22.42 -6.41 7.42
CA ASP A 63 21.92 -7.17 8.57
C ASP A 63 21.37 -8.47 8.00
N ASP A 64 21.98 -9.55 8.44
CA ASP A 64 21.75 -10.93 8.06
C ASP A 64 20.44 -11.39 8.70
N ASP A 65 19.33 -11.35 7.95
CA ASP A 65 18.12 -12.06 8.35
C ASP A 65 17.55 -12.79 7.14
N ASN A 66 17.79 -14.09 7.14
CA ASN A 66 16.97 -15.18 6.59
C ASN A 66 15.74 -14.72 5.77
N PRO A 67 15.49 -15.24 4.54
CA PRO A 67 14.17 -15.14 3.93
C PRO A 67 13.21 -16.08 4.70
N GLY A 68 12.94 -15.75 5.96
CA GLY A 68 11.94 -16.40 6.79
C GLY A 68 10.55 -16.07 6.27
N ASP A 69 9.60 -16.94 6.59
CA ASP A 69 8.17 -16.88 6.28
C ASP A 69 7.45 -15.66 6.91
N GLY A 70 7.94 -14.44 6.67
CA GLY A 70 7.45 -13.20 7.25
C GLY A 70 6.14 -12.75 6.63
N ILE A 71 5.33 -12.02 7.40
CA ILE A 71 3.97 -11.57 7.01
C ILE A 71 4.00 -10.78 5.68
N MET A 72 5.10 -10.08 5.41
CA MET A 72 5.36 -9.32 4.19
C MET A 72 5.25 -10.16 2.90
N LEU A 73 5.56 -11.45 2.92
CA LEU A 73 5.49 -12.32 1.73
C LEU A 73 4.07 -12.45 1.14
N ASN A 74 3.04 -12.18 1.95
CA ASN A 74 1.66 -12.23 1.50
C ASN A 74 1.21 -10.98 0.73
N ILE A 75 2.06 -9.94 0.67
CA ILE A 75 1.71 -8.66 0.03
C ILE A 75 2.23 -8.64 -1.42
N PRO A 76 1.35 -8.48 -2.42
CA PRO A 76 1.75 -8.49 -3.83
C PRO A 76 2.64 -7.27 -4.17
N ALA A 77 3.67 -7.48 -4.98
CA ALA A 77 4.59 -6.45 -5.47
C ALA A 77 3.98 -5.47 -6.51
N GLY A 78 2.66 -5.26 -6.49
CA GLY A 78 1.89 -4.53 -7.50
C GLY A 78 1.14 -3.31 -6.95
N LYS A 79 0.36 -2.66 -7.83
CA LYS A 79 -0.60 -1.63 -7.42
C LYS A 79 -1.65 -2.26 -6.52
N ALA A 80 -1.88 -1.67 -5.36
CA ALA A 80 -2.80 -2.18 -4.36
C ALA A 80 -3.77 -1.10 -3.90
N VAL A 81 -5.02 -1.51 -3.68
CA VAL A 81 -5.96 -0.72 -2.89
C VAL A 81 -5.90 -1.27 -1.47
N LEU A 82 -5.52 -0.42 -0.53
CA LEU A 82 -5.46 -0.77 0.89
C LEU A 82 -6.76 -0.32 1.55
N GLY A 83 -7.43 -1.23 2.25
CA GLY A 83 -8.62 -0.95 3.05
C GLY A 83 -8.32 -1.24 4.51
N LEU A 84 -8.54 -0.27 5.40
CA LEU A 84 -8.46 -0.48 6.83
C LEU A 84 -9.89 -0.71 7.34
N SER A 85 -10.14 -1.90 7.88
CA SER A 85 -11.40 -2.19 8.56
C SER A 85 -11.29 -1.97 10.07
N ASP A 86 -12.42 -2.13 10.76
CA ASP A 86 -12.49 -2.19 12.21
C ASP A 86 -11.73 -3.39 12.83
N ARG A 87 -11.23 -4.33 12.00
CA ARG A 87 -10.61 -5.58 12.47
C ARG A 87 -9.25 -5.89 11.85
N ARG A 88 -9.01 -5.49 10.60
CA ARG A 88 -7.83 -5.89 9.83
C ARG A 88 -7.49 -4.91 8.71
N LEU A 89 -6.25 -5.00 8.27
CA LEU A 89 -5.81 -4.42 7.01
C LEU A 89 -6.12 -5.38 5.86
N LEU A 90 -6.82 -4.89 4.86
CA LEU A 90 -7.18 -5.59 3.63
C LEU A 90 -6.35 -5.05 2.48
N VAL A 91 -5.69 -5.93 1.74
CA VAL A 91 -4.90 -5.57 0.56
C VAL A 91 -5.59 -6.15 -0.66
N PHE A 92 -6.13 -5.29 -1.52
CA PHE A 92 -6.77 -5.69 -2.76
C PHE A 92 -5.90 -5.40 -3.97
N GLY A 93 -5.96 -6.26 -4.98
CA GLY A 93 -5.39 -5.96 -6.28
C GLY A 93 -6.08 -4.75 -6.94
N HIS A 94 -5.37 -4.04 -7.82
CA HIS A 94 -5.96 -2.95 -8.60
C HIS A 94 -6.10 -3.30 -10.08
N SER A 95 -7.31 -3.24 -10.61
CA SER A 95 -7.58 -3.43 -12.04
C SER A 95 -7.23 -2.17 -12.84
N SER A 96 -6.14 -2.21 -13.61
CA SER A 96 -5.75 -1.10 -14.50
C SER A 96 -6.80 -0.78 -15.57
N LEU A 97 -7.62 -1.76 -15.98
CA LEU A 97 -8.67 -1.57 -16.99
C LEU A 97 -9.90 -0.83 -16.45
N SER A 98 -10.29 -1.11 -15.20
CA SER A 98 -11.54 -0.58 -14.62
C SER A 98 -11.33 0.47 -13.53
N GLY A 99 -10.10 0.64 -13.02
CA GLY A 99 -9.77 1.54 -11.91
C GLY A 99 -10.42 1.13 -10.59
N ARG A 100 -10.68 -0.17 -10.40
CA ARG A 100 -11.40 -0.75 -9.26
C ARG A 100 -10.52 -1.74 -8.49
N PRO A 101 -10.76 -1.92 -7.19
CA PRO A 101 -10.23 -3.06 -6.44
C PRO A 101 -10.68 -4.37 -7.09
N LYS A 102 -9.82 -5.39 -7.06
CA LYS A 102 -10.09 -6.73 -7.59
C LYS A 102 -9.41 -7.77 -6.71
N GLY A 103 -10.23 -8.60 -6.06
CA GLY A 103 -9.79 -9.75 -5.27
C GLY A 103 -9.03 -9.34 -4.02
N LEU A 104 -9.24 -10.07 -2.93
CA LEU A 104 -8.44 -9.93 -1.73
C LEU A 104 -7.10 -10.67 -1.92
N ASN A 105 -6.01 -9.92 -1.87
CA ASN A 105 -4.65 -10.47 -1.95
C ASN A 105 -4.09 -10.83 -0.58
N ALA A 106 -4.35 -9.99 0.42
CA ALA A 106 -3.95 -10.24 1.80
C ALA A 106 -4.96 -9.68 2.80
N SER A 107 -5.08 -10.34 3.94
CA SER A 107 -5.85 -9.92 5.10
C SER A 107 -4.94 -10.03 6.31
N ILE A 108 -4.59 -8.91 6.92
CA ILE A 108 -3.62 -8.85 8.00
C ILE A 108 -4.33 -8.30 9.24
N PRO A 109 -4.48 -9.10 10.31
CA PRO A 109 -5.02 -8.64 11.58
C PRO A 109 -4.28 -7.39 12.11
N LEU A 110 -5.00 -6.45 12.74
CA LEU A 110 -4.38 -5.20 13.21
C LEU A 110 -3.34 -5.43 14.32
N ASP A 111 -3.47 -6.51 15.10
CA ASP A 111 -2.51 -6.89 16.15
C ASP A 111 -1.17 -7.36 15.59
N GLN A 112 -1.12 -7.76 14.31
CA GLN A 112 0.10 -8.11 13.58
C GLN A 112 0.81 -6.88 12.97
N ILE A 113 0.24 -5.70 13.09
CA ILE A 113 0.81 -4.45 12.59
C ILE A 113 1.32 -3.63 13.78
N THR A 114 2.60 -3.28 13.73
CA THR A 114 3.25 -2.43 14.72
C THR A 114 2.96 -0.96 14.43
N SER A 115 3.14 -0.52 13.17
CA SER A 115 2.94 0.88 12.77
C SER A 115 2.52 1.01 11.31
N LEU A 116 1.86 2.13 11.01
CA LEU A 116 1.60 2.64 9.67
C LEU A 116 2.09 4.09 9.58
N ASP A 117 3.15 4.31 8.81
CA ASP A 117 3.83 5.60 8.75
C ASP A 117 3.76 6.18 7.33
N ALA A 118 3.24 7.41 7.19
CA ALA A 118 3.10 8.08 5.91
C ALA A 118 4.04 9.29 5.80
N GLU A 119 5.13 9.13 5.05
CA GLU A 119 6.07 10.20 4.77
C GLU A 119 5.72 10.92 3.46
N MET A 120 5.29 12.17 3.55
CA MET A 120 4.77 12.91 2.41
C MET A 120 5.69 14.02 1.90
N GLY A 121 6.01 13.98 0.62
CA GLY A 121 6.53 15.12 -0.14
C GLY A 121 5.42 16.03 -0.67
N LYS A 122 5.76 16.89 -1.65
CA LYS A 122 4.80 17.87 -2.21
C LYS A 122 3.56 17.22 -2.86
N ALA A 123 3.75 16.17 -3.65
CA ALA A 123 2.68 15.50 -4.41
C ALA A 123 2.55 14.00 -4.10
N THR A 124 3.66 13.37 -3.70
CA THR A 124 3.80 11.93 -3.52
C THR A 124 4.59 11.66 -2.25
N GLY A 125 4.48 10.46 -1.73
CA GLY A 125 5.15 10.04 -0.52
C GLY A 125 5.28 8.53 -0.47
N THR A 126 5.66 8.04 0.70
CA THR A 126 5.80 6.62 1.00
C THR A 126 4.90 6.29 2.18
N LEU A 127 4.10 5.23 2.06
CA LEU A 127 3.44 4.59 3.18
C LEU A 127 4.25 3.36 3.57
N VAL A 128 4.73 3.29 4.81
CA VAL A 128 5.47 2.17 5.37
C VAL A 128 4.57 1.44 6.36
N ILE A 129 4.57 0.10 6.28
CA ILE A 129 3.87 -0.79 7.20
C ILE A 129 4.92 -1.61 7.90
N THR A 130 4.95 -1.54 9.22
CA THR A 130 5.84 -2.34 10.06
C THR A 130 5.03 -3.43 10.75
N PHE A 131 5.45 -4.68 10.62
CA PHE A 131 4.80 -5.82 11.25
C PHE A 131 5.44 -6.17 12.59
N VAL A 132 4.75 -6.98 13.39
CA VAL A 132 5.24 -7.44 14.71
C VAL A 132 6.47 -8.35 14.62
N ASP A 133 6.67 -9.00 13.47
CA ASP A 133 7.85 -9.83 13.18
C ASP A 133 9.09 -9.00 12.78
N GLY A 134 8.99 -7.66 12.81
CA GLY A 134 10.06 -6.74 12.43
C GLY A 134 10.18 -6.52 10.92
N THR A 135 9.44 -7.27 10.09
CA THR A 135 9.44 -7.06 8.64
C THR A 135 8.67 -5.78 8.29
N THR A 136 9.02 -5.18 7.14
CA THR A 136 8.36 -3.97 6.65
C THR A 136 7.97 -4.12 5.20
N THR A 137 6.87 -3.47 4.81
CA THR A 137 6.54 -3.22 3.41
C THR A 137 6.34 -1.73 3.17
N SER A 138 6.50 -1.29 1.94
CA SER A 138 6.30 0.11 1.58
C SER A 138 5.58 0.27 0.25
N PHE A 139 4.81 1.36 0.15
CA PHE A 139 4.09 1.74 -1.04
C PHE A 139 4.38 3.20 -1.41
N ASP A 140 4.66 3.44 -2.69
CA ASP A 140 4.58 4.78 -3.26
C ASP A 140 3.11 5.22 -3.24
N VAL A 141 2.82 6.37 -2.64
CA VAL A 141 1.45 6.90 -2.49
C VAL A 141 1.34 8.33 -3.01
N ALA A 142 0.18 8.66 -3.59
CA ALA A 142 -0.14 10.03 -3.94
C ALA A 142 -0.75 10.76 -2.73
N LYS A 143 -0.43 12.04 -2.53
CA LYS A 143 -1.03 12.86 -1.47
C LYS A 143 -2.56 12.85 -1.52
N THR A 144 -3.10 12.77 -2.73
CA THR A 144 -4.53 12.76 -3.02
C THR A 144 -5.20 11.45 -2.61
N ALA A 145 -4.47 10.36 -2.42
CA ALA A 145 -4.98 9.10 -1.90
C ALA A 145 -5.07 9.07 -0.36
N GLY A 146 -4.80 10.20 0.30
CA GLY A 146 -4.98 10.37 1.75
C GLY A 146 -4.17 9.42 2.65
N PRO A 147 -2.89 9.09 2.36
CA PRO A 147 -2.12 8.14 3.16
C PRO A 147 -1.91 8.60 4.62
N GLY A 148 -1.84 9.91 4.87
CA GLY A 148 -1.76 10.44 6.24
C GLY A 148 -3.03 10.16 7.04
N ALA A 149 -4.20 10.50 6.51
CA ALA A 149 -5.48 10.20 7.16
C ALA A 149 -5.71 8.68 7.33
N PHE A 150 -5.16 7.86 6.43
CA PHE A 150 -5.18 6.40 6.55
C PHE A 150 -4.33 5.90 7.73
N ALA A 151 -3.09 6.42 7.87
CA ALA A 151 -2.21 6.14 9.01
C ALA A 151 -2.82 6.63 10.33
N ASP A 152 -3.34 7.87 10.37
CA ASP A 152 -4.01 8.44 11.54
C ASP A 152 -5.18 7.56 12.00
N LYS A 153 -5.96 7.02 11.04
CA LYS A 153 -7.09 6.15 11.37
C LYS A 153 -6.65 4.81 11.97
N PHE A 154 -5.49 4.29 11.57
CA PHE A 154 -4.92 3.10 12.19
C PHE A 154 -4.49 3.35 13.64
N THR A 155 -3.84 4.48 13.91
CA THR A 155 -3.51 4.90 15.28
C THR A 155 -4.77 5.08 16.12
N GLU A 156 -5.83 5.68 15.57
CA GLU A 156 -7.12 5.82 16.27
C GLU A 156 -7.74 4.46 16.62
N LEU A 157 -7.70 3.50 15.69
CA LEU A 157 -8.29 2.17 15.90
C LEU A 157 -7.49 1.30 16.88
N THR A 158 -6.17 1.41 16.87
CA THR A 158 -5.29 0.54 17.66
C THR A 158 -4.83 1.16 18.98
N GLY A 159 -4.99 2.48 19.13
CA GLY A 159 -4.52 3.23 20.29
C GLY A 159 -3.00 3.31 20.39
N ARG A 160 -2.28 3.13 19.27
CA ARG A 160 -0.81 3.15 19.17
C ARG A 160 -0.32 4.31 18.33
#